data_AF-A0A5E4NC72-F1
#
_entry.id   AF-A0A5E4NC72-F1
#
_cell.length_a   1.000
_cell.length_b   1.000
_cell.length_c   1.000
_cell.angle_alpha   90.00
_cell.angle_beta   90.00
_cell.angle_gamma   90.00
#
_symmetry.space_group_name_H-M   'P 1'
#
loop_
_entity.id
_entity.type
_entity.pdbx_description
1 polymer ?
#
loop_
_entity_poly.entity_id
_entity_poly.type
_entity_poly.pdbx_seq_one_letter_code
_entity_poly.pdbx_strand_id
1 'polypeptide(L)'
;MEVCTPHTPKMDAEQTTSVCEPTSSQNDLENRKHISKYIKCIPENEKNNTKLNIKLNRSRMKTILLNGNMSTCVRVSNKKYFVINTCSFDSIAAMISMAYLDHNQYKKYIDSVSNDFLTFCKNIAKKGTTRQTYVSRLLLLKTIFSTDKGITEVKLIDAKCNVLHIITQLLKNTPSATERRICSNTKCMNAKDTMKFSPTIILKFSYDFENLERSLVDYTAPMFSECSVCHGILTSRRTLNKHLFIETDFFNNEEFALTDFPQTCKINNSR
;
A
#
# COMPACT_ATOMS: atom_id res chain seq x y z
N MET A 1 -40.62 -30.70 -61.12
CA MET A 1 -40.56 -32.12 -60.77
C MET A 1 -40.38 -32.16 -59.26
N GLU A 2 -41.51 -32.09 -58.55
CA GLU A 2 -42.10 -33.22 -57.76
C GLU A 2 -41.30 -33.44 -56.46
N VAL A 3 -41.68 -32.85 -55.32
CA VAL A 3 -42.76 -33.23 -54.37
C VAL A 3 -42.73 -34.71 -54.00
N CYS A 4 -42.39 -35.02 -52.74
CA CYS A 4 -43.22 -35.83 -51.82
C CYS A 4 -42.48 -36.15 -50.51
N THR A 5 -43.20 -35.94 -49.41
CA THR A 5 -42.97 -36.41 -48.02
C THR A 5 -43.39 -37.90 -47.89
N PRO A 6 -43.75 -38.42 -46.70
CA PRO A 6 -42.94 -38.98 -45.62
C PRO A 6 -43.30 -40.46 -45.33
N HIS A 7 -42.57 -41.16 -44.44
CA HIS A 7 -43.12 -42.35 -43.75
C HIS A 7 -42.48 -42.57 -42.38
N THR A 8 -43.29 -42.42 -41.33
CA THR A 8 -43.18 -43.20 -40.07
C THR A 8 -43.93 -44.53 -40.25
N PRO A 9 -43.57 -45.57 -39.48
CA PRO A 9 -44.55 -46.07 -38.51
C PRO A 9 -44.00 -46.70 -37.20
N LYS A 10 -44.83 -46.56 -36.15
CA LYS A 10 -45.21 -47.51 -35.07
C LYS A 10 -44.13 -48.00 -34.08
N MET A 11 -44.22 -47.67 -32.79
CA MET A 11 -45.07 -48.27 -31.72
C MET A 11 -44.83 -49.76 -31.52
N ASP A 12 -44.24 -50.11 -30.38
CA ASP A 12 -44.72 -51.20 -29.54
C ASP A 12 -44.62 -50.79 -28.06
N ALA A 13 -45.67 -51.15 -27.34
CA ALA A 13 -45.90 -50.92 -25.94
C ALA A 13 -45.61 -52.20 -25.17
N GLU A 14 -45.02 -52.09 -23.99
CA GLU A 14 -45.21 -53.07 -22.93
C GLU A 14 -45.49 -52.34 -21.62
N GLN A 15 -46.71 -52.55 -21.13
CA GLN A 15 -47.16 -52.27 -19.78
C GLN A 15 -46.64 -53.37 -18.85
N THR A 16 -46.23 -53.00 -17.65
CA THR A 16 -46.59 -53.81 -16.47
C THR A 16 -46.72 -52.91 -15.25
N THR A 17 -47.91 -52.97 -14.67
CA THR A 17 -48.40 -52.29 -13.48
C THR A 17 -47.96 -53.02 -12.20
N SER A 18 -47.63 -52.29 -11.14
CA SER A 18 -48.08 -52.65 -9.79
C SER A 18 -48.23 -51.42 -8.89
N VAL A 19 -49.43 -51.29 -8.35
CA VAL A 19 -49.99 -50.24 -7.49
C VAL A 19 -49.52 -50.44 -6.04
N CYS A 20 -49.32 -49.33 -5.29
CA CYS A 20 -49.85 -49.09 -3.93
C CYS A 20 -49.32 -47.74 -3.35
N GLU A 21 -50.22 -46.76 -3.20
CA GLU A 21 -50.11 -45.52 -2.40
C GLU A 21 -50.56 -45.77 -0.93
N PRO A 22 -50.62 -44.78 -0.01
CA PRO A 22 -49.71 -43.66 0.33
C PRO A 22 -49.47 -43.54 1.86
N THR A 23 -48.56 -42.68 2.34
CA THR A 23 -48.82 -41.71 3.45
C THR A 23 -47.63 -40.79 3.77
N SER A 24 -47.88 -39.48 3.58
CA SER A 24 -47.44 -38.31 4.36
C SER A 24 -46.05 -38.28 5.03
N SER A 25 -45.19 -37.37 4.57
CA SER A 25 -44.96 -36.11 5.30
C SER A 25 -44.21 -35.10 4.43
N GLN A 26 -44.76 -33.90 4.36
CA GLN A 26 -44.23 -32.74 3.65
C GLN A 26 -43.12 -32.07 4.46
N ASN A 27 -42.32 -31.29 3.73
CA ASN A 27 -41.41 -30.22 4.16
C ASN A 27 -39.95 -30.63 4.38
N ASP A 28 -39.18 -30.54 3.29
CA ASP A 28 -38.06 -29.59 3.26
C ASP A 28 -37.70 -29.26 1.81
N LEU A 29 -38.11 -28.06 1.40
CA LEU A 29 -37.87 -27.49 0.07
C LEU A 29 -36.37 -27.38 -0.21
N GLU A 30 -35.95 -28.16 -1.19
CA GLU A 30 -34.67 -28.09 -1.87
C GLU A 30 -34.36 -26.68 -2.38
N ASN A 31 -33.52 -25.97 -1.63
CA ASN A 31 -32.81 -24.79 -2.11
C ASN A 31 -31.32 -25.14 -2.25
N ARG A 32 -31.00 -26.12 -3.09
CA ARG A 32 -29.61 -26.43 -3.46
C ARG A 32 -29.22 -25.62 -4.69
N LYS A 33 -28.56 -24.50 -4.42
CA LYS A 33 -27.86 -23.66 -5.41
C LYS A 33 -26.95 -24.53 -6.28
N HIS A 34 -27.05 -24.32 -7.59
CA HIS A 34 -26.16 -24.88 -8.61
C HIS A 34 -24.69 -24.62 -8.26
N ILE A 35 -24.01 -25.64 -7.71
CA ILE A 35 -22.55 -25.66 -7.57
C ILE A 35 -21.99 -26.14 -8.92
N SER A 36 -21.10 -25.37 -9.53
CA SER A 36 -20.48 -25.73 -10.81
C SER A 36 -19.67 -27.03 -10.67
N LYS A 37 -19.74 -27.88 -11.72
CA LYS A 37 -19.13 -29.23 -11.83
C LYS A 37 -17.60 -29.31 -11.62
N TYR A 38 -16.92 -28.21 -11.28
CA TYR A 38 -15.46 -28.11 -11.24
C TYR A 38 -14.86 -27.77 -9.88
N ILE A 39 -15.65 -27.71 -8.80
CA ILE A 39 -15.10 -27.49 -7.46
C ILE A 39 -14.78 -28.86 -6.83
N LYS A 40 -13.53 -29.30 -6.98
CA LYS A 40 -13.01 -30.45 -6.21
C LYS A 40 -13.06 -30.12 -4.71
N CYS A 41 -13.56 -31.06 -3.92
CA CYS A 41 -13.55 -30.96 -2.45
C CYS A 41 -12.12 -30.90 -1.93
N ILE A 42 -11.73 -29.73 -1.42
CA ILE A 42 -10.49 -29.51 -0.70
C ILE A 42 -10.50 -30.34 0.62
N PRO A 43 -9.43 -31.09 0.95
CA PRO A 43 -9.29 -31.79 2.23
C PRO A 43 -9.52 -30.87 3.44
N GLU A 44 -10.12 -31.36 4.53
CA GLU A 44 -10.48 -30.51 5.70
C GLU A 44 -9.30 -29.72 6.30
N ASN A 45 -8.11 -30.31 6.21
CA ASN A 45 -6.86 -29.76 6.70
C ASN A 45 -6.48 -28.49 5.91
N GLU A 46 -6.68 -28.52 4.59
CA GLU A 46 -6.48 -27.39 3.70
C GLU A 46 -7.60 -26.35 3.89
N LYS A 47 -8.86 -26.77 4.06
CA LYS A 47 -9.99 -25.85 4.33
C LYS A 47 -9.75 -24.96 5.55
N ASN A 48 -9.10 -25.45 6.60
CA ASN A 48 -8.83 -24.67 7.80
C ASN A 48 -7.70 -23.64 7.57
N ASN A 49 -6.63 -24.01 6.87
CA ASN A 49 -5.58 -23.08 6.46
C ASN A 49 -6.09 -22.04 5.44
N THR A 50 -6.93 -22.44 4.48
CA THR A 50 -7.55 -21.50 3.54
C THR A 50 -8.53 -20.57 4.28
N LYS A 51 -9.32 -21.06 5.26
CA LYS A 51 -10.23 -20.21 6.05
C LYS A 51 -9.48 -19.21 6.95
N LEU A 52 -8.37 -19.59 7.58
CA LEU A 52 -7.54 -18.67 8.36
C LEU A 52 -6.91 -17.61 7.45
N ASN A 53 -6.33 -18.02 6.33
CA ASN A 53 -5.74 -17.13 5.34
C ASN A 53 -6.79 -16.21 4.68
N ILE A 54 -8.01 -16.69 4.42
CA ILE A 54 -9.12 -15.88 3.92
C ILE A 54 -9.59 -14.86 4.97
N LYS A 55 -9.64 -15.21 6.25
CA LYS A 55 -10.02 -14.25 7.32
C LYS A 55 -8.95 -13.18 7.53
N LEU A 56 -7.67 -13.56 7.53
CA LEU A 56 -6.52 -12.64 7.58
C LEU A 56 -6.45 -11.76 6.31
N ASN A 57 -6.66 -12.34 5.13
CA ASN A 57 -6.65 -11.59 3.87
C ASN A 57 -7.89 -10.71 3.70
N ARG A 58 -9.06 -11.10 4.20
CA ARG A 58 -10.26 -10.23 4.18
C ARG A 58 -10.13 -9.00 5.07
N SER A 59 -9.41 -9.07 6.19
CA SER A 59 -9.13 -7.87 6.99
C SER A 59 -8.06 -7.00 6.33
N ARG A 60 -7.03 -7.62 5.72
CA ARG A 60 -5.97 -6.92 4.97
C ARG A 60 -6.47 -6.25 3.70
N MET A 61 -7.40 -6.84 2.96
CA MET A 61 -8.01 -6.21 1.76
C MET A 61 -8.78 -4.91 2.09
N LYS A 62 -9.16 -4.70 3.36
CA LYS A 62 -9.78 -3.45 3.79
C LYS A 62 -8.79 -2.28 3.84
N THR A 63 -7.48 -2.52 3.77
CA THR A 63 -6.48 -1.45 3.76
C THR A 63 -6.24 -0.87 2.37
N ILE A 64 -6.85 -1.45 1.34
CA ILE A 64 -6.71 -1.00 -0.05
C ILE A 64 -7.68 0.17 -0.30
N LEU A 65 -7.14 1.24 -0.86
CA LEU A 65 -7.91 2.40 -1.33
C LEU A 65 -8.33 2.18 -2.78
N LEU A 66 -9.56 2.55 -3.13
CA LEU A 66 -9.94 2.63 -4.53
C LEU A 66 -9.20 3.80 -5.17
N ASN A 67 -8.57 3.55 -6.32
CA ASN A 67 -7.86 4.59 -7.07
C ASN A 67 -8.80 5.76 -7.40
N GLY A 68 -8.27 6.99 -7.34
CA GLY A 68 -9.01 8.21 -7.63
C GLY A 68 -9.71 8.22 -8.99
N ASN A 69 -9.09 7.62 -10.01
CA ASN A 69 -9.65 7.51 -11.36
C ASN A 69 -10.88 6.60 -11.43
N MET A 70 -11.06 5.71 -10.44
CA MET A 70 -12.22 4.82 -10.31
C MET A 70 -13.16 5.26 -9.17
N SER A 71 -12.79 6.31 -8.43
CA SER A 71 -13.51 6.76 -7.25
C SER A 71 -14.65 7.71 -7.62
N THR A 72 -15.74 7.65 -6.84
CA THR A 72 -16.82 8.63 -6.94
C THR A 72 -16.45 9.94 -6.25
N CYS A 73 -17.16 11.02 -6.61
CA CYS A 73 -16.92 12.33 -6.02
C CYS A 73 -17.16 12.33 -4.50
N VAL A 74 -16.34 13.10 -3.79
CA VAL A 74 -16.47 13.30 -2.34
C VAL A 74 -17.10 14.67 -2.09
N ARG A 75 -18.09 14.73 -1.18
CA ARG A 75 -18.70 16.00 -0.76
C ARG A 75 -18.08 16.49 0.56
N VAL A 76 -17.59 17.72 0.56
CA VAL A 76 -17.07 18.43 1.75
C VAL A 76 -17.58 19.86 1.72
N SER A 77 -18.25 20.30 2.80
CA SER A 77 -18.81 21.65 2.95
C SER A 77 -19.68 22.06 1.74
N ASN A 78 -20.63 21.19 1.36
CA ASN A 78 -21.53 21.34 0.22
C ASN A 78 -20.87 21.44 -1.17
N LYS A 79 -19.55 21.28 -1.27
CA LYS A 79 -18.82 21.26 -2.55
C LYS A 79 -18.47 19.83 -2.91
N LYS A 80 -18.61 19.48 -4.20
CA LYS A 80 -18.19 18.19 -4.75
C LYS A 80 -16.74 18.27 -5.19
N TYR A 81 -15.96 17.23 -4.90
CA TYR A 81 -14.57 17.11 -5.29
C TYR A 81 -14.34 15.80 -6.04
N PHE A 82 -13.67 15.88 -7.18
CA PHE A 82 -12.99 14.76 -7.82
C PHE A 82 -11.50 14.83 -7.51
N VAL A 83 -10.93 13.69 -7.17
CA VAL A 83 -9.50 13.55 -6.94
C VAL A 83 -9.02 12.41 -7.82
N ILE A 84 -8.17 12.74 -8.79
CA ILE A 84 -7.69 11.80 -9.81
C ILE A 84 -6.19 11.59 -9.67
N ASN A 85 -5.66 10.56 -10.34
CA ASN A 85 -4.24 10.22 -10.39
C ASN A 85 -3.60 10.01 -9.00
N THR A 86 -4.33 9.40 -8.07
CA THR A 86 -3.91 9.22 -6.67
C THR A 86 -2.97 8.02 -6.44
N CYS A 87 -2.49 7.35 -7.49
CA CYS A 87 -1.73 6.10 -7.38
C CYS A 87 -0.53 6.19 -6.43
N SER A 88 0.26 7.26 -6.53
CA SER A 88 1.44 7.51 -5.68
C SER A 88 1.07 7.72 -4.21
N PHE A 89 -0.07 8.35 -3.94
CA PHE A 89 -0.58 8.51 -2.57
C PHE A 89 -1.11 7.19 -2.02
N ASP A 90 -1.95 6.52 -2.80
CA ASP A 90 -2.64 5.30 -2.39
C ASP A 90 -1.64 4.15 -2.15
N SER A 91 -0.57 4.05 -2.95
CA SER A 91 0.48 3.04 -2.81
C SER A 91 1.25 3.17 -1.48
N ILE A 92 1.68 4.38 -1.13
CA ILE A 92 2.38 4.64 0.13
C ILE A 92 1.45 4.47 1.33
N ALA A 93 0.19 4.91 1.22
CA ALA A 93 -0.79 4.68 2.27
C ALA A 93 -0.99 3.19 2.55
N ALA A 94 -1.17 2.38 1.49
CA ALA A 94 -1.30 0.93 1.62
C ALA A 94 -0.05 0.30 2.25
N MET A 95 1.15 0.68 1.79
CA MET A 95 2.42 0.16 2.32
C MET A 95 2.56 0.45 3.83
N ILE A 96 2.32 1.69 4.26
CA ILE A 96 2.42 2.07 5.68
C ILE A 96 1.33 1.37 6.50
N SER A 97 0.10 1.29 6.00
CA SER A 97 -1.00 0.59 6.67
C SER A 97 -0.70 -0.90 6.87
N MET A 98 -0.08 -1.55 5.89
CA MET A 98 0.33 -2.96 5.99
C MET A 98 1.47 -3.12 6.99
N ALA A 99 2.53 -2.31 6.89
CA ALA A 99 3.63 -2.33 7.85
C ALA A 99 3.15 -2.08 9.30
N TYR A 100 2.14 -1.24 9.49
CA TYR A 100 1.50 -1.01 10.80
C TYR A 100 0.83 -2.27 11.36
N LEU A 101 0.23 -3.12 10.51
CA LEU A 101 -0.40 -4.37 10.92
C LEU A 101 0.63 -5.47 11.19
N ASP A 102 1.69 -5.51 10.38
CA ASP A 102 2.64 -6.63 10.37
C ASP A 102 3.78 -6.47 11.39
N HIS A 103 4.15 -5.24 11.77
CA HIS A 103 5.28 -4.98 12.67
C HIS A 103 4.87 -4.25 13.95
N ASN A 104 4.86 -4.96 15.08
CA ASN A 104 4.49 -4.42 16.39
C ASN A 104 5.35 -3.23 16.85
N GLN A 105 6.65 -3.22 16.55
CA GLN A 105 7.52 -2.10 16.90
C GLN A 105 7.17 -0.85 16.07
N TYR A 106 6.92 -1.03 14.78
CA TYR A 106 6.50 0.06 13.90
C TYR A 106 5.12 0.60 14.30
N LYS A 107 4.19 -0.29 14.64
CA LYS A 107 2.90 0.07 15.23
C LYS A 107 3.03 1.00 16.44
N LYS A 108 3.87 0.64 17.41
CA LYS A 108 4.13 1.47 18.61
C LYS A 108 4.67 2.85 18.23
N TYR A 109 5.59 2.90 17.27
CA TYR A 109 6.12 4.16 16.75
C TYR A 109 5.03 5.03 16.13
N ILE A 110 4.25 4.49 15.19
CA ILE A 110 3.14 5.20 14.55
C ILE A 110 2.08 5.66 15.56
N ASP A 111 1.81 4.85 16.60
CA ASP A 111 0.89 5.22 17.66
C ASP A 111 1.42 6.37 18.55
N SER A 112 2.73 6.60 18.61
CA SER A 112 3.37 7.66 19.43
C SER A 112 3.62 8.99 18.70
N VAL A 113 3.54 9.01 17.36
CA VAL A 113 3.94 10.17 16.57
C VAL A 113 2.73 10.97 16.09
N SER A 114 2.85 12.30 16.14
CA SER A 114 1.87 13.21 15.57
C SER A 114 2.21 13.53 14.12
N ASN A 115 1.53 12.86 13.19
CA ASN A 115 1.59 13.16 11.76
C ASN A 115 0.23 12.76 11.12
N ASP A 116 -0.36 13.68 10.35
CA ASP A 116 -1.71 13.49 9.79
C ASP A 116 -1.78 12.32 8.80
N PHE A 117 -0.73 12.14 7.99
CA PHE A 117 -0.67 11.06 7.02
C PHE A 117 -0.44 9.69 7.68
N LEU A 118 0.43 9.61 8.70
CA LEU A 118 0.59 8.38 9.49
C LEU A 118 -0.69 8.03 10.26
N THR A 119 -1.38 9.04 10.78
CA THR A 119 -2.70 8.88 11.43
C THR A 119 -3.74 8.36 10.44
N PHE A 120 -3.75 8.87 9.22
CA PHE A 120 -4.58 8.38 8.13
C PHE A 120 -4.30 6.90 7.83
N CYS A 121 -3.03 6.51 7.66
CA CYS A 121 -2.63 5.12 7.40
C CYS A 121 -3.02 4.17 8.55
N LYS A 122 -2.81 4.60 9.80
CA LYS A 122 -3.25 3.86 11.00
C LYS A 122 -4.77 3.67 11.04
N ASN A 123 -5.54 4.69 10.66
CA ASN A 123 -7.00 4.60 10.64
C ASN A 123 -7.48 3.62 9.58
N ILE A 124 -6.87 3.61 8.40
CA ILE A 124 -7.10 2.60 7.36
C ILE A 124 -6.79 1.20 7.89
N ALA A 125 -5.63 1.02 8.53
CA ALA A 125 -5.23 -0.27 9.07
C ALA A 125 -6.22 -0.81 10.12
N LYS A 126 -6.73 0.06 11.01
CA LYS A 126 -7.64 -0.34 12.09
C LYS A 126 -9.09 -0.53 11.64
N LYS A 127 -9.59 0.35 10.78
CA LYS A 127 -11.03 0.47 10.46
C LYS A 127 -11.36 0.04 9.04
N GLY A 128 -10.36 -0.12 8.19
CA GLY A 128 -10.52 -0.29 6.76
C GLY A 128 -10.86 1.02 6.05
N THR A 129 -11.06 0.90 4.74
CA THR A 129 -11.49 2.00 3.87
C THR A 129 -12.98 2.29 4.08
N THR A 130 -13.29 3.55 4.40
CA THR A 130 -14.65 4.06 4.63
C THR A 130 -14.89 5.32 3.81
N ARG A 131 -16.11 5.83 3.77
CA ARG A 131 -16.39 7.15 3.18
C ARG A 131 -15.54 8.26 3.81
N GLN A 132 -15.34 8.21 5.13
CA GLN A 132 -14.51 9.18 5.83
C GLN A 132 -13.04 9.08 5.42
N THR A 133 -12.55 7.89 5.08
CA THR A 133 -11.21 7.69 4.53
C THR A 133 -11.02 8.53 3.28
N TYR A 134 -11.97 8.53 2.34
CA TYR A 134 -11.87 9.33 1.12
C TYR A 134 -11.96 10.85 1.38
N VAL A 135 -12.70 11.27 2.42
CA VAL A 135 -12.69 12.67 2.89
C VAL A 135 -11.30 13.04 3.44
N SER A 136 -10.71 12.21 4.30
CA SER A 136 -9.37 12.45 4.84
C SER A 136 -8.29 12.46 3.74
N ARG A 137 -8.37 11.54 2.76
CA ARG A 137 -7.50 11.53 1.58
C ARG A 137 -7.59 12.87 0.83
N LEU A 138 -8.80 13.35 0.55
CA LEU A 138 -9.02 14.64 -0.09
C LEU A 138 -8.39 15.78 0.72
N LEU A 139 -8.59 15.82 2.04
CA LEU A 139 -8.03 16.89 2.89
C LEU A 139 -6.50 16.90 2.88
N LEU A 140 -5.87 15.72 2.92
CA LEU A 140 -4.41 15.59 2.80
C LEU A 140 -3.91 16.05 1.42
N LEU A 141 -4.54 15.61 0.34
CA LEU A 141 -4.12 15.97 -1.01
C LEU A 141 -4.31 17.45 -1.31
N LYS A 142 -5.29 18.11 -0.67
CA LYS A 142 -5.48 19.58 -0.77
C LYS A 142 -4.35 20.40 -0.14
N THR A 143 -3.52 19.83 0.73
CA THR A 143 -2.38 20.57 1.31
C THR A 143 -1.18 20.60 0.37
N ILE A 144 -1.17 19.75 -0.65
CA ILE A 144 -0.03 19.58 -1.57
C ILE A 144 -0.38 19.88 -3.04
N PHE A 145 -1.64 19.72 -3.43
CA PHE A 145 -2.11 20.00 -4.79
C PHE A 145 -3.12 21.15 -4.82
N SER A 146 -2.99 21.97 -5.86
CA SER A 146 -3.97 23.03 -6.14
C SER A 146 -5.33 22.43 -6.53
N THR A 147 -6.38 23.17 -6.24
CA THR A 147 -7.74 22.79 -6.63
C THR A 147 -8.16 23.59 -7.84
N ASP A 148 -8.43 22.90 -8.94
CA ASP A 148 -8.99 23.52 -10.13
C ASP A 148 -10.46 23.90 -9.88
N LYS A 149 -10.78 25.14 -10.23
CA LYS A 149 -12.14 25.67 -10.28
C LYS A 149 -12.64 25.40 -11.69
N GLY A 150 -13.02 24.15 -11.97
CA GLY A 150 -13.64 23.82 -13.24
C GLY A 150 -14.89 24.66 -13.54
N ILE A 151 -15.41 24.54 -14.76
CA ILE A 151 -16.58 25.31 -15.25
C ILE A 151 -17.88 24.95 -14.49
N THR A 152 -17.89 23.88 -13.68
CA THR A 152 -19.06 23.37 -12.94
C THR A 152 -18.92 23.54 -11.42
N GLU A 153 -19.97 23.22 -10.65
CA GLU A 153 -19.92 23.16 -9.16
C GLU A 153 -19.01 22.05 -8.58
N VAL A 154 -18.28 21.33 -9.45
CA VAL A 154 -17.39 20.24 -9.09
C VAL A 154 -15.95 20.71 -9.19
N LYS A 155 -15.21 20.54 -8.09
CA LYS A 155 -13.79 20.87 -7.99
C LYS A 155 -12.94 19.68 -8.33
N LEU A 156 -11.87 19.89 -9.10
CA LEU A 156 -10.94 18.84 -9.48
C LEU A 156 -9.60 19.03 -8.78
N ILE A 157 -9.02 17.93 -8.31
CA ILE A 157 -7.64 17.87 -7.84
C ILE A 157 -6.95 16.77 -8.66
N ASP A 158 -6.00 17.18 -9.49
CA ASP A 158 -5.10 16.24 -10.15
C ASP A 158 -3.90 15.99 -9.23
N ALA A 159 -3.81 14.76 -8.69
CA ALA A 159 -2.75 14.35 -7.77
C ALA A 159 -1.59 13.63 -8.49
N LYS A 160 -1.47 13.78 -9.82
CA LYS A 160 -0.39 13.18 -10.61
C LYS A 160 0.97 13.66 -10.09
N CYS A 161 1.75 12.74 -9.54
CA CYS A 161 3.08 13.02 -9.00
C CYS A 161 3.92 11.75 -8.88
N ASN A 162 5.22 11.91 -8.64
CA ASN A 162 6.09 10.82 -8.19
C ASN A 162 5.83 10.52 -6.71
N VAL A 163 5.95 9.25 -6.31
CA VAL A 163 5.94 8.77 -4.92
C VAL A 163 6.84 9.61 -3.99
N LEU A 164 8.01 10.01 -4.46
CA LEU A 164 8.93 10.88 -3.71
C LEU A 164 8.25 12.16 -3.25
N HIS A 165 7.47 12.80 -4.12
CA HIS A 165 6.78 14.05 -3.78
C HIS A 165 5.80 13.86 -2.61
N ILE A 166 5.07 12.74 -2.58
CA ILE A 166 4.16 12.41 -1.47
C ILE A 166 4.94 12.24 -0.17
N ILE A 167 6.03 11.47 -0.19
CA ILE A 167 6.86 11.22 1.00
C ILE A 167 7.45 12.54 1.51
N THR A 168 8.06 13.33 0.63
CA THR A 168 8.69 14.61 0.98
C THR A 168 7.69 15.59 1.60
N GLN A 169 6.47 15.67 1.09
CA GLN A 169 5.48 16.61 1.62
C GLN A 169 4.80 16.12 2.90
N LEU A 170 4.39 14.85 2.95
CA LEU A 170 3.56 14.32 4.03
C LEU A 170 4.37 13.75 5.21
N LEU A 171 5.65 13.40 5.01
CA LEU A 171 6.52 12.81 6.05
C LEU A 171 7.71 13.70 6.42
N LYS A 172 7.69 14.99 6.05
CA LYS A 172 8.77 15.96 6.40
C LYS A 172 9.15 16.01 7.88
N ASN A 173 8.16 15.83 8.78
CA ASN A 173 8.37 15.86 10.23
C ASN A 173 8.67 14.47 10.83
N THR A 174 8.67 13.44 9.99
CA THR A 174 9.00 12.04 10.33
C THR A 174 9.93 11.49 9.25
N PRO A 175 11.15 12.03 9.13
CA PRO A 175 12.01 11.74 8.00
C PRO A 175 12.69 10.37 8.13
N SER A 176 13.18 9.81 7.03
CA SER A 176 14.01 8.59 7.05
C SER A 176 15.37 8.78 7.71
N ALA A 177 15.97 9.96 7.55
CA ALA A 177 17.27 10.27 8.15
C ALA A 177 17.38 11.73 8.60
N THR A 178 18.28 11.97 9.54
CA THR A 178 18.73 13.30 9.96
C THR A 178 20.22 13.43 9.78
N GLU A 179 20.68 14.57 9.28
CA GLU A 179 22.11 14.85 9.08
C GLU A 179 22.54 16.02 9.95
N ARG A 180 23.56 15.77 10.77
CA ARG A 180 24.20 16.73 11.66
C ARG A 180 25.48 17.25 10.99
N ARG A 181 25.64 18.57 10.86
CA ARG A 181 26.85 19.18 10.27
C ARG A 181 27.46 20.22 11.19
N ILE A 182 28.76 20.11 11.43
CA ILE A 182 29.54 20.99 12.33
C ILE A 182 30.90 21.30 11.71
N CYS A 183 31.29 22.58 11.69
CA CYS A 183 32.63 23.00 11.29
C CYS A 183 33.60 22.98 12.48
N SER A 184 34.85 22.57 12.23
CA SER A 184 35.92 22.57 13.23
C SER A 184 36.34 23.97 13.69
N ASN A 185 36.10 25.00 12.88
CA ASN A 185 36.38 26.38 13.23
C ASN A 185 35.22 26.98 14.02
N THR A 186 35.41 27.21 15.33
CA THR A 186 34.40 27.74 16.25
C THR A 186 33.93 29.16 15.93
N LYS A 187 34.68 29.92 15.13
CA LYS A 187 34.32 31.27 14.67
C LYS A 187 33.56 31.27 13.34
N CYS A 188 33.41 30.11 12.70
CA CYS A 188 32.68 29.99 11.44
C CYS A 188 31.16 30.11 11.66
N MET A 189 30.42 30.66 10.69
CA MET A 189 28.94 30.61 10.73
C MET A 189 28.40 29.17 10.78
N ASN A 190 29.15 28.21 10.24
CA ASN A 190 28.84 26.78 10.24
C ASN A 190 29.39 26.05 11.47
N ALA A 191 29.91 26.78 12.47
CA ALA A 191 30.31 26.20 13.76
C ALA A 191 29.09 25.73 14.55
N LYS A 192 27.94 26.38 14.34
CA LYS A 192 26.68 25.95 14.95
C LYS A 192 26.25 24.64 14.33
N ASP A 193 25.86 23.73 15.21
CA ASP A 193 25.29 22.46 14.85
C ASP A 193 24.01 22.65 14.04
N THR A 194 24.05 22.24 12.77
CA THR A 194 22.90 22.30 11.88
C THR A 194 22.35 20.91 11.64
N MET A 195 21.03 20.79 11.74
CA MET A 195 20.30 19.55 11.50
C MET A 195 19.52 19.66 10.19
N LYS A 196 19.72 18.71 9.28
CA LYS A 196 18.94 18.55 8.06
C LYS A 196 18.08 17.30 8.14
N PHE A 197 16.85 17.38 7.64
CA PHE A 197 15.88 16.29 7.64
C PHE A 197 15.73 15.75 6.21
N SER A 198 15.86 14.44 6.04
CA SER A 198 15.74 13.77 4.74
C SER A 198 14.58 12.77 4.78
N PRO A 199 13.41 13.11 4.18
CA PRO A 199 12.25 12.22 4.16
C PRO A 199 12.54 10.86 3.53
N THR A 200 13.45 10.82 2.56
CA THR A 200 13.98 9.63 1.90
C THR A 200 15.51 9.58 2.05
N ILE A 201 16.10 8.42 1.74
CA ILE A 201 17.54 8.25 1.58
C ILE A 201 17.83 7.67 0.21
N ILE A 202 18.97 8.02 -0.39
CA ILE A 202 19.41 7.48 -1.67
C ILE A 202 20.55 6.50 -1.40
N LEU A 203 20.39 5.26 -1.85
CA LEU A 203 21.43 4.25 -1.80
C LEU A 203 21.78 3.80 -3.21
N LYS A 204 23.08 3.67 -3.46
CA LYS A 204 23.60 3.09 -4.70
C LYS A 204 23.80 1.61 -4.46
N PHE A 205 23.08 0.80 -5.22
CA PHE A 205 23.23 -0.65 -5.21
C PHE A 205 24.09 -1.06 -6.41
N SER A 206 25.04 -1.95 -6.18
CA SER A 206 25.82 -2.59 -7.22
C SER A 206 25.19 -3.95 -7.52
N TYR A 207 24.23 -3.99 -8.45
CA TYR A 207 23.57 -5.18 -9.03
C TYR A 207 22.76 -6.08 -8.08
N ASP A 208 22.97 -6.04 -6.76
CA ASP A 208 22.20 -6.81 -5.77
C ASP A 208 21.73 -5.98 -4.55
N PHE A 209 20.83 -6.57 -3.77
CA PHE A 209 20.35 -6.03 -2.48
C PHE A 209 21.02 -6.68 -1.27
N GLU A 210 21.86 -7.69 -1.46
CA GLU A 210 22.59 -8.36 -0.38
C GLU A 210 23.46 -7.37 0.40
N ASN A 211 23.96 -6.35 -0.29
CA ASN A 211 24.80 -5.31 0.30
C ASN A 211 24.03 -4.15 0.98
N LEU A 212 22.69 -4.25 1.14
CA LEU A 212 21.89 -3.17 1.75
C LEU A 212 22.41 -2.73 3.13
N GLU A 213 22.79 -3.68 3.98
CA GLU A 213 23.36 -3.37 5.30
C GLU A 213 24.63 -2.54 5.18
N ARG A 214 25.55 -2.95 4.29
CA ARG A 214 26.79 -2.23 4.02
C ARG A 214 26.52 -0.82 3.47
N SER A 215 25.62 -0.69 2.50
CA SER A 215 25.22 0.60 1.94
C SER A 215 24.63 1.53 3.01
N LEU A 216 23.87 1.00 3.96
CA LEU A 216 23.33 1.76 5.09
C LEU A 216 24.43 2.16 6.10
N VAL A 217 25.39 1.26 6.37
CA VAL A 217 26.57 1.59 7.20
C VAL A 217 27.37 2.72 6.56
N ASP A 218 27.69 2.60 5.27
CA ASP A 218 28.43 3.63 4.51
C ASP A 218 27.66 4.96 4.48
N TYR A 219 26.32 4.92 4.32
CA TYR A 219 25.47 6.11 4.35
C TYR A 219 25.52 6.86 5.69
N THR A 220 25.68 6.13 6.80
CA THR A 220 25.77 6.69 8.17
C THR A 220 27.18 7.02 8.63
N ALA A 221 28.21 6.64 7.86
CA ALA A 221 29.59 6.92 8.19
C ALA A 221 29.87 8.44 8.24
N PRO A 222 30.76 8.90 9.13
CA PRO A 222 31.18 10.30 9.15
C PRO A 222 31.78 10.71 7.80
N MET A 223 31.31 11.82 7.26
CA MET A 223 31.86 12.44 6.06
C MET A 223 32.61 13.71 6.45
N PHE A 224 33.78 13.90 5.86
CA PHE A 224 34.60 15.09 6.05
C PHE A 224 34.69 15.84 4.72
N SER A 225 34.53 17.15 4.78
CA SER A 225 34.62 18.03 3.61
C SER A 225 35.20 19.36 4.03
N GLU A 226 35.68 20.14 3.07
CA GLU A 226 36.16 21.49 3.34
C GLU A 226 34.97 22.46 3.51
N CYS A 227 35.06 23.32 4.52
CA CYS A 227 34.06 24.36 4.76
C CYS A 227 34.22 25.50 3.75
N SER A 228 33.19 25.75 2.94
CA SER A 228 33.18 26.80 1.90
C SER A 228 33.36 28.23 2.42
N VAL A 229 33.25 28.47 3.72
CA VAL A 229 33.32 29.81 4.34
C VAL A 229 34.68 30.08 4.98
N CYS A 230 35.27 29.09 5.64
CA CYS A 230 36.46 29.29 6.46
C CYS A 230 37.58 28.29 6.19
N HIS A 231 37.41 27.41 5.20
CA HIS A 231 38.36 26.36 4.82
C HIS A 231 38.70 25.36 5.94
N GLY A 232 37.97 25.42 7.07
CA GLY A 232 38.05 24.40 8.13
C GLY A 232 37.40 23.08 7.72
N ILE A 233 37.49 22.07 8.58
CA ILE A 233 36.91 20.75 8.32
C ILE A 233 35.43 20.78 8.72
N LEU A 234 34.55 20.46 7.78
CA LEU A 234 33.13 20.22 8.01
C LEU A 234 32.90 18.72 8.19
N THR A 235 32.50 18.33 9.39
CA THR A 235 32.11 16.96 9.70
C THR A 235 30.60 16.83 9.55
N SER A 236 30.15 15.88 8.73
CA SER A 236 28.75 15.51 8.56
C SER A 236 28.52 14.10 9.05
N ARG A 237 27.44 13.88 9.81
CA ARG A 237 27.03 12.55 10.27
C ARG A 237 25.54 12.36 10.09
N ARG A 238 25.15 11.21 9.53
CA ARG A 238 23.75 10.85 9.33
C ARG A 238 23.28 9.83 10.36
N THR A 239 22.04 10.00 10.80
CA THR A 239 21.34 9.10 11.73
C THR A 239 20.05 8.66 11.06
N LEU A 240 19.82 7.35 11.02
CA LEU A 240 18.60 6.76 10.47
C LEU A 240 17.45 6.85 11.48
N ASN A 241 16.21 6.89 11.00
CA ASN A 241 15.02 6.94 11.86
C ASN A 241 14.26 5.60 11.87
N LYS A 242 13.05 5.62 12.43
CA LYS A 242 12.24 4.41 12.69
C LYS A 242 11.62 3.77 11.45
N HIS A 243 11.57 4.49 10.34
CA HIS A 243 11.28 3.94 9.02
C HIS A 243 12.25 4.52 8.00
N LEU A 244 12.45 3.79 6.90
CA LEU A 244 13.32 4.20 5.81
C LEU A 244 12.55 4.08 4.49
N PHE A 245 12.53 5.17 3.74
CA PHE A 245 12.16 5.20 2.34
C PHE A 245 13.45 5.31 1.54
N ILE A 246 13.79 4.25 0.83
CA ILE A 246 15.05 4.12 0.10
C ILE A 246 14.76 4.34 -1.38
N GLU A 247 15.36 5.38 -1.94
CA GLU A 247 15.45 5.59 -3.37
C GLU A 247 16.63 4.78 -3.90
N THR A 248 16.36 4.00 -4.94
CA THR A 248 17.36 3.17 -5.60
C THR A 248 17.56 3.69 -7.02
N ASP A 249 18.80 3.96 -7.40
CA ASP A 249 19.15 4.37 -8.77
C ASP A 249 19.29 3.14 -9.70
N PHE A 250 18.45 2.11 -9.50
CA PHE A 250 18.51 0.89 -10.31
C PHE A 250 17.97 1.18 -11.72
N PHE A 251 18.89 1.24 -12.68
CA PHE A 251 18.60 1.62 -14.08
C PHE A 251 18.51 0.43 -15.04
N ASN A 252 18.66 -0.80 -14.55
CA ASN A 252 18.59 -2.00 -15.38
C ASN A 252 17.22 -2.68 -15.23
N ASN A 253 16.65 -3.15 -16.34
CA ASN A 253 15.40 -3.93 -16.41
C ASN A 253 15.53 -5.35 -15.82
N GLU A 254 16.39 -5.53 -14.82
CA GLU A 254 16.61 -6.81 -14.17
C GLU A 254 15.44 -7.10 -13.22
N GLU A 255 14.95 -8.33 -13.26
CA GLU A 255 13.93 -8.81 -12.34
C GLU A 255 14.62 -9.28 -11.06
N PHE A 256 14.11 -8.86 -9.91
CA PHE A 256 14.59 -9.28 -8.59
C PHE A 256 13.45 -9.94 -7.82
N ALA A 257 13.79 -10.96 -7.03
CA ALA A 257 12.81 -11.55 -6.13
C ALA A 257 12.74 -10.72 -4.84
N LEU A 258 11.54 -10.63 -4.24
CA LEU A 258 11.39 -10.00 -2.92
C LEU A 258 12.22 -10.69 -1.83
N THR A 259 12.60 -11.95 -2.05
CA THR A 259 13.48 -12.72 -1.17
C THR A 259 14.92 -12.24 -1.18
N ASP A 260 15.32 -11.44 -2.17
CA ASP A 260 16.68 -10.93 -2.31
C ASP A 260 16.93 -9.76 -1.34
N PHE A 261 15.85 -9.16 -0.81
CA PHE A 261 15.95 -8.15 0.23
C PHE A 261 16.24 -8.78 1.59
N PRO A 262 17.27 -8.34 2.31
CA PRO A 262 17.55 -8.85 3.64
C PRO A 262 16.40 -8.52 4.58
N GLN A 263 15.94 -9.52 5.33
CA GLN A 263 14.85 -9.35 6.30
C GLN A 263 15.28 -8.57 7.56
N THR A 264 16.58 -8.43 7.79
CA THR A 264 17.14 -7.72 8.94
C THR A 264 18.48 -7.11 8.55
N CYS A 265 18.71 -5.85 8.94
CA CYS A 265 20.00 -5.18 8.84
C CYS A 265 20.39 -4.63 10.22
N LYS A 266 21.68 -4.72 10.56
CA LYS A 266 22.28 -4.20 11.80
C LYS A 266 23.09 -2.96 11.49
N ILE A 267 22.67 -1.82 12.03
CA ILE A 267 23.31 -0.53 11.77
C ILE A 267 23.61 0.16 13.10
N ASN A 268 24.86 0.58 13.28
CA ASN A 268 25.30 1.34 14.44
C ASN A 268 24.85 2.78 14.33
N ASN A 269 23.60 3.02 14.71
CA ASN A 269 22.96 4.33 14.64
C ASN A 269 23.27 5.15 15.90
N SER A 270 24.53 5.53 16.10
CA SER A 270 24.90 6.38 17.26
C SER A 270 24.42 7.80 17.03
N ARG A 271 23.57 8.28 17.95
CA ARG A 271 23.17 9.69 18.05
C ARG A 271 24.28 10.52 18.68
#